data_AF-A0AAV2R8K9-F1
#
_entry.id   AF-A0AAV2R8K9-F1
#
_cell.length_a   1.000
_cell.length_b   1.000
_cell.length_c   1.000
_cell.angle_alpha   90.00
_cell.angle_beta   90.00
_cell.angle_gamma   90.00
#
_symmetry.space_group_name_H-M   'P 1'
#
loop_
_entity.id
_entity.type
_entity.pdbx_description
1 polymer ?
#
loop_
_entity_poly.entity_id
_entity_poly.type
_entity_poly.pdbx_seq_one_letter_code
_entity_poly.pdbx_strand_id
1 'polypeptide(L)'
;MKTYSPIEFIYKLRNTNWSAVTDCNDVNVAWSTFKDISINILNEIVPLKQIRIKTRTEPWMNSDILHCIKYRDKALNIANKNKGNRELRSKFNSLRNKVQREIK
;
A
#
# COMPACT_ATOMS: atom_id res chain seq x y z
N MET A 1 18.73 -0.55 0.48
CA MET A 1 17.43 0.12 0.63
C MET A 1 17.56 1.09 1.79
N LYS A 2 17.39 2.41 1.58
CA LYS A 2 17.26 3.33 2.71
C LYS A 2 16.01 2.91 3.48
N THR A 3 16.12 2.65 4.78
CA THR A 3 14.99 2.35 5.66
C THR A 3 14.70 3.60 6.48
N TYR A 4 13.43 3.92 6.67
CA TYR A 4 13.05 5.04 7.55
C TYR A 4 13.60 4.80 8.96
N SER A 5 14.33 5.80 9.49
CA SER A 5 14.87 5.79 10.84
C SER A 5 14.14 6.84 11.70
N PRO A 6 13.31 6.41 12.67
CA PRO A 6 12.64 7.33 13.59
C PRO A 6 13.63 8.19 14.39
N ILE A 7 14.78 7.62 14.73
CA ILE A 7 15.83 8.29 15.50
C ILE A 7 16.44 9.44 14.69
N GLU A 8 16.72 9.20 13.41
CA GLU A 8 17.25 10.20 12.50
C GLU A 8 16.24 11.34 12.27
N PHE A 9 14.95 11.01 12.17
CA PHE A 9 13.88 11.99 12.07
C PHE A 9 13.79 12.90 13.31
N ILE A 10 13.78 12.31 14.51
CA ILE A 10 13.75 13.08 15.76
C ILE A 10 15.02 13.93 15.89
N TYR A 11 16.19 13.39 15.53
CA TYR A 11 17.45 14.13 15.54
C TYR A 11 17.39 15.36 14.62
N LYS A 12 16.92 15.20 13.37
CA LYS A 12 16.79 16.33 12.44
C LYS A 12 15.79 17.37 12.94
N LEU A 13 14.62 16.96 13.44
CA LEU A 13 13.65 17.89 14.00
C LEU A 13 14.21 18.72 15.17
N ARG A 14 15.01 18.10 16.04
CA ARG A 14 15.63 18.79 17.19
C ARG A 14 16.73 19.75 16.79
N ASN A 15 17.47 19.45 15.72
CA ASN A 15 18.55 20.31 15.22
C ASN A 15 18.09 21.34 14.21
N THR A 16 16.81 21.34 13.85
CA THR A 16 16.25 22.31 12.93
C THR A 16 15.95 23.62 13.66
N ASN A 17 16.29 24.74 13.03
CA ASN A 17 15.94 26.04 13.57
C ASN A 17 14.45 26.34 13.35
N TRP A 18 13.70 26.48 14.44
CA TRP A 18 12.27 26.79 14.44
C TRP A 18 11.95 28.27 14.62
N SER A 19 12.96 29.13 14.76
CA SER A 19 12.78 30.58 14.96
C SER A 19 11.93 31.21 13.85
N ALA A 20 12.08 30.71 12.61
CA ALA A 20 11.29 31.15 11.46
C ALA A 20 9.78 30.86 11.59
N VAL A 21 9.39 29.93 12.47
CA VAL A 21 7.99 29.60 12.77
C VAL A 21 7.52 30.29 14.05
N THR A 22 8.35 30.35 15.09
CA THR A 22 7.98 30.92 16.40
C THR A 22 7.95 32.45 16.40
N ASP A 23 8.81 33.08 15.61
CA ASP A 23 8.98 34.54 15.60
C ASP A 23 8.18 35.20 14.47
N CYS A 24 7.31 34.44 13.80
CA CYS A 24 6.50 34.90 12.69
C CYS A 24 5.19 35.53 13.20
N ASN A 25 4.93 36.78 12.80
CA ASN A 25 3.70 37.49 13.17
C ASN A 25 2.46 37.05 12.37
N ASP A 26 2.64 36.37 11.24
CA ASP A 26 1.55 35.88 10.40
C ASP A 26 1.39 34.37 10.57
N VAL A 27 0.21 33.95 11.03
CA VAL A 27 -0.11 32.53 11.31
C VAL A 27 -0.05 31.68 10.04
N ASN A 28 -0.47 32.20 8.88
CA ASN A 28 -0.44 31.46 7.63
C ASN A 28 1.00 31.26 7.15
N VAL A 29 1.84 32.29 7.30
CA VAL A 29 3.27 32.21 6.95
C VAL A 29 4.00 31.26 7.91
N ALA A 30 3.70 31.31 9.20
CA ALA A 30 4.24 30.39 10.20
C ALA A 30 3.89 28.93 9.85
N TRP A 31 2.63 28.67 9.50
CA TRP A 31 2.18 27.34 9.11
C TRP A 31 2.83 26.84 7.81
N SER A 32 2.89 27.67 6.77
CA SER A 32 3.55 27.30 5.51
C SER A 32 5.02 26.95 5.76
N THR A 33 5.72 27.80 6.51
CA THR A 33 7.12 27.61 6.85
C THR A 33 7.34 26.32 7.63
N PHE A 34 6.50 26.04 8.62
CA PHE A 34 6.53 24.79 9.38
C PHE A 34 6.34 23.57 8.48
N LYS A 35 5.35 23.64 7.59
CA LYS A 35 5.03 22.55 6.66
C LYS A 35 6.21 22.29 5.71
N ASP A 36 6.79 23.34 5.14
CA ASP A 36 7.87 23.22 4.16
C ASP A 36 9.14 22.64 4.80
N ILE A 37 9.52 23.14 5.98
CA ILE A 37 10.63 22.59 6.77
C ILE A 37 10.39 21.10 7.07
N SER A 38 9.19 20.75 7.55
CA SER A 38 8.86 19.37 7.91
C SER A 38 8.87 18.43 6.70
N ILE A 39 8.34 18.87 5.55
CA ILE A 39 8.34 18.09 4.31
C ILE A 39 9.76 17.89 3.78
N ASN A 40 10.62 18.91 3.86
CA ASN A 40 12.01 18.79 3.42
C ASN A 40 12.79 17.75 4.25
N ILE A 41 12.64 17.79 5.58
CA ILE A 41 13.23 16.79 6.48
C ILE A 41 12.74 15.37 6.13
N LEU A 42 11.43 15.23 5.85
CA LEU A 42 10.86 13.95 5.43
C LEU A 42 11.42 13.49 4.09
N ASN A 43 11.54 14.36 3.09
CA ASN A 43 12.09 14.01 1.78
C ASN A 43 13.54 13.51 1.84
N GLU A 44 14.34 13.97 2.80
CA GLU A 44 15.72 13.51 2.97
C GLU A 44 15.82 12.12 3.62
N ILE A 45 14.94 11.81 4.57
CA ILE A 45 14.99 10.58 5.38
C ILE A 45 14.17 9.47 4.75
N VAL A 46 13.02 9.81 4.18
CA VAL A 46 12.05 8.82 3.70
C VAL A 46 12.51 8.27 2.35
N PRO A 47 12.74 6.96 2.23
CA PRO A 47 13.07 6.35 0.95
C PRO A 47 11.90 6.49 -0.03
N LEU A 48 12.22 6.81 -1.28
CA LEU A 48 11.24 6.70 -2.37
C LEU A 48 10.83 5.24 -2.51
N LYS A 49 9.54 4.97 -2.25
CA LYS A 49 8.95 3.65 -2.43
C LYS A 49 8.17 3.64 -3.73
N GLN A 50 8.57 2.77 -4.65
CA GLN A 50 7.74 2.47 -5.80
C GLN A 50 6.48 1.74 -5.31
N ILE A 51 5.33 2.40 -5.48
CA ILE A 51 4.02 1.80 -5.22
C ILE A 51 3.40 1.38 -6.54
N ARG A 52 2.88 0.16 -6.58
CA ARG A 52 2.03 -0.27 -7.69
C ARG A 52 0.66 0.37 -7.51
N ILE A 53 0.33 1.33 -8.36
CA ILE A 53 -1.01 1.90 -8.43
C ILE A 53 -1.95 0.77 -8.87
N LYS A 54 -2.85 0.34 -7.98
CA LYS A 54 -3.80 -0.76 -8.24
C LYS A 54 -4.96 -0.33 -9.15
N THR A 55 -5.13 0.97 -9.38
CA THR A 55 -6.29 1.60 -10.01
C THR A 55 -6.29 1.61 -11.55
N ARG A 56 -5.50 0.73 -12.17
CA ARG A 56 -5.62 0.39 -13.60
C ARG A 56 -5.79 -1.11 -13.72
N THR A 57 -6.86 -1.65 -13.15
CA THR A 57 -7.37 -2.90 -13.68
C THR A 57 -7.99 -2.54 -15.03
N GLU A 58 -7.63 -3.30 -16.06
CA GLU A 58 -8.22 -3.13 -17.39
C GLU A 58 -9.75 -3.01 -17.28
N PRO A 59 -10.46 -2.32 -18.20
CA PRO A 59 -11.90 -2.13 -18.10
C PRO A 59 -12.71 -3.43 -17.91
N TRP A 60 -12.17 -4.55 -18.41
CA TRP A 60 -12.75 -5.88 -18.25
C TRP A 60 -12.46 -6.56 -16.90
N MET A 61 -11.51 -6.06 -16.11
CA MET A 61 -11.09 -6.62 -14.83
C MET A 61 -11.71 -5.83 -13.67
N ASN A 62 -12.99 -6.12 -13.40
CA ASN A 62 -13.74 -5.50 -12.31
C ASN A 62 -13.40 -6.13 -10.93
N SER A 63 -13.96 -5.54 -9.86
CA SER A 63 -13.78 -6.03 -8.49
C SER A 63 -14.27 -7.47 -8.31
N ASP A 64 -15.35 -7.85 -8.99
CA ASP A 64 -16.00 -9.16 -8.81
C ASP A 64 -15.15 -10.29 -9.38
N ILE A 65 -14.53 -10.06 -10.54
CA ILE A 65 -13.55 -10.97 -11.14
C ILE A 65 -12.34 -11.13 -10.22
N LEU A 66 -11.82 -10.04 -9.66
CA LEU A 66 -10.72 -10.08 -8.69
C LEU A 66 -11.09 -10.87 -7.43
N HIS A 67 -12.31 -10.70 -6.92
CA HIS A 67 -12.83 -11.48 -5.82
C HIS A 67 -12.89 -12.97 -6.18
N CYS A 68 -13.45 -13.32 -7.35
CA CYS A 68 -13.53 -14.70 -7.81
C CYS A 68 -12.15 -15.35 -7.96
N ILE A 69 -11.16 -14.63 -8.50
CA ILE A 69 -9.75 -15.05 -8.57
C ILE A 69 -9.21 -15.34 -7.17
N LYS A 70 -9.41 -14.42 -6.22
CA LYS A 70 -8.93 -14.58 -4.84
C LYS A 70 -9.58 -15.78 -4.14
N TYR A 71 -10.87 -16.02 -4.34
CA TYR A 71 -11.57 -17.20 -3.79
C TYR A 71 -11.05 -18.51 -4.39
N ARG A 72 -10.83 -18.55 -5.71
CA ARG A 72 -10.22 -19.69 -6.39
C ARG A 72 -8.84 -20.00 -5.81
N ASP A 73 -7.99 -18.99 -5.63
CA ASP A 73 -6.62 -19.18 -5.14
C ASP A 73 -6.60 -19.63 -3.68
N LYS A 74 -7.50 -19.10 -2.85
CA LYS A 74 -7.70 -19.59 -1.48
C LYS A 74 -8.14 -21.06 -1.47
N ALA A 75 -9.07 -21.45 -2.34
CA ALA A 75 -9.52 -22.83 -2.47
C ALA A 75 -8.40 -23.77 -2.95
N LEU A 76 -7.54 -23.32 -3.88
CA LEU A 76 -6.36 -24.06 -4.32
C LEU A 76 -5.39 -24.32 -3.17
N ASN A 77 -5.08 -23.27 -2.40
CA ASN A 77 -4.19 -23.39 -1.24
C ASN A 77 -4.73 -24.38 -0.20
N ILE A 78 -6.04 -24.36 0.06
CA ILE A 78 -6.69 -25.29 0.98
C ILE A 78 -6.66 -26.73 0.42
N ALA A 79 -7.00 -26.93 -0.85
CA ALA A 79 -6.97 -28.25 -1.49
C ALA A 79 -5.55 -28.84 -1.55
N ASN A 80 -4.52 -28.01 -1.78
CA ASN A 80 -3.13 -28.45 -1.81
C ASN A 80 -2.60 -28.84 -0.42
N LYS A 81 -3.10 -28.21 0.65
CA LYS A 81 -2.81 -28.62 2.03
C LYS A 81 -3.46 -29.96 2.38
N ASN A 82 -4.66 -30.21 1.86
CA ASN A 82 -5.47 -31.40 2.16
C ASN A 82 -5.70 -32.26 0.91
N LYS A 83 -4.62 -32.80 0.32
CA LYS A 83 -4.64 -33.50 -0.98
C LYS A 83 -5.58 -34.72 -1.04
N GLY A 84 -5.88 -35.34 0.09
CA GLY A 84 -6.80 -36.50 0.17
C GLY A 84 -8.28 -36.13 0.09
N ASN A 85 -8.65 -34.86 0.26
CA ASN A 85 -10.05 -34.45 0.28
C ASN A 85 -10.53 -34.06 -1.13
N ARG A 86 -11.32 -34.94 -1.74
CA ARG A 86 -11.88 -34.77 -3.10
C ARG A 86 -12.86 -33.60 -3.21
N GLU A 87 -13.58 -33.25 -2.15
CA GLU A 87 -14.54 -32.14 -2.16
C GLU A 87 -13.83 -30.79 -2.27
N LEU A 88 -12.72 -30.61 -1.55
CA LEU A 88 -11.91 -29.40 -1.61
C LEU A 88 -11.33 -29.21 -3.02
N ARG A 89 -10.92 -30.29 -3.68
CA ARG A 89 -10.45 -30.25 -5.07
C ARG A 89 -11.58 -29.96 -6.06
N SER A 90 -12.75 -30.56 -5.86
CA SER A 90 -13.95 -30.28 -6.67
C SER A 90 -14.39 -28.82 -6.55
N LYS A 91 -14.39 -28.27 -5.33
CA LYS A 91 -14.68 -26.85 -5.06
C LYS A 91 -13.71 -25.92 -5.78
N PHE A 92 -12.42 -26.22 -5.78
CA PHE A 92 -11.43 -25.48 -6.55
C PHE A 92 -11.73 -25.55 -8.06
N ASN A 93 -12.03 -26.73 -8.61
CA ASN A 93 -12.32 -26.89 -10.03
C ASN A 93 -13.57 -26.08 -10.45
N SER A 94 -14.63 -26.09 -9.63
CA SER A 94 -15.82 -25.28 -9.85
C SER A 94 -15.50 -23.78 -9.90
N LEU A 95 -14.72 -23.28 -8.92
CA LEU A 95 -14.30 -21.89 -8.86
C LEU A 95 -13.39 -21.50 -10.03
N ARG A 96 -12.50 -22.41 -10.48
CA ARG A 96 -11.68 -22.21 -11.68
C ARG A 96 -12.55 -22.01 -12.91
N ASN A 97 -13.55 -22.87 -13.12
CA ASN A 97 -14.46 -22.79 -14.24
C ASN A 97 -15.34 -21.54 -14.19
N LYS A 98 -15.74 -21.11 -12.98
CA LYS A 98 -16.43 -19.82 -12.80
C LYS A 98 -15.54 -18.65 -13.25
N VAL A 99 -14.32 -18.56 -12.72
CA VAL A 99 -13.37 -17.49 -13.10
C VAL A 99 -13.10 -17.47 -14.60
N GLN A 100 -12.95 -18.65 -15.24
CA GLN A 100 -12.72 -18.75 -16.69
C GLN A 100 -13.91 -18.19 -17.51
N ARG A 101 -15.14 -18.31 -17.00
CA ARG A 101 -16.34 -17.77 -17.66
C ARG A 101 -16.46 -16.26 -17.50
N GLU A 102 -16.12 -15.72 -16.33
CA GLU A 102 -16.22 -14.28 -16.05
C GLU A 102 -15.14 -13.44 -16.76
N ILE A 103 -14.03 -14.07 -17.17
CA ILE A 103 -12.93 -13.40 -17.90
C ILE A 103 -13.11 -13.47 -19.42
N LYS A 104 -14.01 -14.35 -19.90
CA LYS A 104 -14.26 -14.58 -21.33
C LYS A 104 -15.27 -13.59 -21.88
#